data_AF-A0A532AJQ6-F1
#
_entry.id   AF-A0A532AJQ6-F1
#
_cell.length_a   1.000
_cell.length_b   1.000
_cell.length_c   1.000
_cell.angle_alpha   90.00
_cell.angle_beta   90.00
_cell.angle_gamma   90.00
#
_symmetry.space_group_name_H-M   'P 1'
#
loop_
_entity.id
_entity.type
_entity.pdbx_description
1 polymer ?
#
loop_
_entity_poly.entity_id
_entity_poly.type
_entity_poly.pdbx_seq_one_letter_code
_entity_poly.pdbx_strand_id
1 'polypeptide(L)' 'IADWSEADIANYLETGFTPDFDTVGGAMVDVQRNTAVLTPEDRSAIAAYLKAVPPHPNGYPARKKPSS' A
#
# COMPACT_ATOMS: atom_id res chain seq x y z
N ILE A 1 -0.73 1.93 8.31
CA ILE A 1 -1.46 0.75 7.78
C ILE A 1 -1.96 -0.21 8.87
N ALA A 2 -1.36 -0.22 10.07
CA ALA A 2 -1.76 -1.14 11.15
C ALA A 2 -3.27 -1.11 11.43
N ASP A 3 -3.86 0.09 11.47
CA ASP A 3 -5.27 0.29 11.80
C ASP A 3 -6.23 0.08 10.60
N TRP A 4 -5.70 -0.10 9.39
CA TRP A 4 -6.52 -0.35 8.21
C TRP A 4 -6.90 -1.83 8.15
N SER A 5 -8.16 -2.10 7.77
CA SER A 5 -8.62 -3.44 7.42
C SER A 5 -8.05 -3.89 6.08
N GLU A 6 -8.17 -5.18 5.76
CA GLU A 6 -7.81 -5.67 4.42
C GLU A 6 -8.67 -5.01 3.33
N ALA A 7 -9.95 -4.79 3.61
CA ALA A 7 -10.87 -4.11 2.71
C ALA A 7 -10.46 -2.66 2.45
N ASP A 8 -10.01 -1.95 3.49
CA ASP A 8 -9.48 -0.58 3.37
C ASP A 8 -8.26 -0.52 2.46
N ILE A 9 -7.35 -1.49 2.60
CA ILE A 9 -6.15 -1.58 1.77
C ILE A 9 -6.53 -1.89 0.32
N ALA A 10 -7.42 -2.86 0.08
CA ALA A 10 -7.87 -3.20 -1.26
C ALA A 10 -8.57 -2.01 -1.95
N ASN A 11 -9.45 -1.30 -1.22
CA ASN A 11 -10.14 -0.10 -1.71
C ASN A 11 -9.16 1.04 -2.01
N TYR A 12 -8.13 1.22 -1.17
CA TYR A 12 -7.09 2.22 -1.43
C TYR A 12 -6.31 1.89 -2.71
N LEU A 13 -5.94 0.61 -2.91
CA LEU A 13 -5.23 0.16 -4.12
C LEU A 13 -6.08 0.28 -5.39
N GLU A 14 -7.40 0.25 -5.26
CA GLU A 14 -8.35 0.42 -6.36
C GLU A 14 -8.63 1.89 -6.68
N THR A 15 -8.90 2.69 -5.65
CA THR A 15 -9.53 4.02 -5.81
C THR A 15 -8.59 5.17 -5.48
N GLY A 16 -7.55 4.91 -4.68
CA GLY A 16 -6.66 5.93 -4.14
C GLY A 16 -7.24 6.73 -2.98
N PHE A 17 -8.44 6.39 -2.49
CA PHE A 17 -8.99 6.98 -1.28
C PHE A 17 -8.52 6.23 -0.03
N THR A 18 -8.06 6.98 0.95
CA THR A 18 -7.84 6.49 2.32
C THR A 18 -9.19 6.22 3.00
N PRO A 19 -9.22 5.45 4.10
CA PRO A 19 -10.46 5.21 4.86
C PRO A 19 -11.15 6.49 5.36
N ASP A 20 -10.38 7.56 5.56
CA ASP A 20 -10.87 8.87 5.97
C ASP A 20 -11.29 9.75 4.78
N PHE A 21 -11.44 9.15 3.59
CA PHE A 21 -11.82 9.80 2.32
C PHE A 21 -10.83 10.87 1.81
N ASP A 22 -9.61 10.93 2.33
CA ASP A 22 -8.51 11.68 1.72
C ASP A 22 -7.91 10.91 0.51
N THR A 23 -7.16 11.58 -0.35
CA THR A 23 -6.62 11.04 -1.61
C THR A 23 -5.13 10.74 -1.55
N VAL A 24 -4.70 9.73 -2.32
CA VAL A 24 -3.29 9.43 -2.53
C VAL A 24 -2.56 10.59 -3.21
N GLY A 25 -1.38 10.96 -2.67
CA GLY A 25 -0.51 12.00 -3.21
C GLY A 25 0.90 11.51 -3.53
N GLY A 26 1.66 12.34 -4.25
CA GLY A 26 3.08 12.09 -4.55
C GLY A 26 3.34 10.82 -5.36
N ALA A 27 4.45 10.14 -5.08
CA ALA A 27 4.87 8.94 -5.81
C ALA A 27 3.90 7.75 -5.69
N MET A 28 2.99 7.76 -4.71
CA MET A 28 2.00 6.68 -4.56
C MET A 28 0.87 6.76 -5.59
N VAL A 29 0.68 7.90 -6.28
CA VAL A 29 -0.35 8.04 -7.33
C VAL A 29 -0.11 7.05 -8.47
N ASP A 30 1.12 6.97 -8.97
CA ASP A 30 1.43 6.07 -10.09
C ASP A 30 1.38 4.60 -9.67
N VAL A 31 1.79 4.29 -8.44
CA VAL A 31 1.64 2.94 -7.86
C VAL A 31 0.17 2.56 -7.79
N GLN A 32 -0.68 3.43 -7.24
CA GLN A 32 -2.11 3.18 -7.13
C GLN A 32 -2.76 2.98 -8.51
N ARG A 33 -2.43 3.82 -9.50
CA ARG A 33 -2.96 3.68 -10.86
C ARG A 33 -2.62 2.32 -11.47
N ASN A 34 -1.41 1.83 -11.21
CA ASN A 34 -0.98 0.52 -11.66
C ASN A 34 -1.66 -0.61 -10.89
N THR A 35 -1.98 -0.45 -9.60
CA THR A 35 -2.70 -1.49 -8.84
C THR A 35 -4.21 -1.50 -9.10
N ALA A 36 -4.77 -0.38 -9.55
CA ALA A 36 -6.18 -0.28 -9.91
C ALA A 36 -6.57 -1.13 -11.13
N VAL A 37 -5.61 -1.50 -11.98
CA VAL A 37 -5.88 -2.37 -13.16
C VAL A 37 -5.90 -3.86 -12.82
N LEU A 38 -5.46 -4.23 -11.61
CA LEU A 38 -5.51 -5.62 -11.15
C LEU A 38 -6.95 -6.07 -10.93
N THR A 39 -7.16 -7.38 -10.82
CA THR A 39 -8.46 -7.90 -10.42
C THR A 39 -8.74 -7.59 -8.95
N PRO A 40 -10.01 -7.56 -8.52
CA PRO A 40 -10.36 -7.46 -7.10
C PRO A 40 -9.71 -8.56 -6.25
N GLU A 41 -9.59 -9.77 -6.80
CA GLU A 41 -8.95 -10.91 -6.12
C GLU A 41 -7.46 -10.66 -5.88
N ASP A 42 -6.74 -10.14 -6.87
CA ASP A 42 -5.32 -9.83 -6.74
C ASP A 42 -5.07 -8.71 -5.72
N ARG A 43 -5.90 -7.66 -5.73
CA ARG A 43 -5.83 -6.60 -4.70
C ARG A 43 -6.10 -7.14 -3.29
N SER A 44 -7.07 -8.05 -3.17
CA SER A 44 -7.39 -8.71 -1.89
C SER A 44 -6.23 -9.57 -1.40
N ALA A 45 -5.57 -10.31 -2.30
CA ALA A 45 -4.39 -11.10 -1.97
C ALA A 45 -3.21 -10.22 -1.49
N ILE A 46 -3.00 -9.06 -2.12
CA ILE A 46 -2.00 -8.08 -1.67
C ILE A 46 -2.34 -7.57 -0.26
N ALA A 47 -3.60 -7.22 -0.02
CA ALA A 47 -4.05 -6.75 1.30
C ALA A 47 -3.85 -7.81 2.40
N ALA A 48 -4.24 -9.06 2.13
CA ALA A 48 -4.03 -10.18 3.05
C ALA A 48 -2.54 -10.41 3.34
N TYR A 49 -1.68 -10.36 2.32
CA TYR A 49 -0.23 -10.46 2.51
C TYR A 49 0.31 -9.34 3.41
N LEU A 50 -0.08 -8.09 3.16
CA LEU A 50 0.37 -6.95 3.95
C LEU A 50 -0.06 -7.03 5.42
N LYS A 51 -1.22 -7.62 5.71
CA LYS A 51 -1.68 -7.85 7.09
C LYS A 51 -1.03 -9.05 7.77
N ALA A 52 -0.58 -10.05 7.01
CA ALA A 52 0.12 -11.21 7.54
C ALA A 52 1.57 -10.93 7.95
N VAL A 53 2.20 -9.91 7.37
CA VAL A 53 3.59 -9.53 7.68
C VAL A 53 3.67 -8.88 9.08
N PRO A 54 4.53 -9.35 9.99
CA PRO A 54 4.73 -8.73 11.29
C PRO A 54 5.15 -7.26 11.17
N PRO A 55 4.66 -6.37 12.06
CA PRO A 55 5.04 -4.96 12.02
C PRO A 55 6.53 -4.79 12.32
N HIS A 56 7.21 -4.01 11.47
CA HIS A 56 8.62 -3.65 11.66
C HIS A 56 8.74 -2.22 12.20
N PRO A 57 9.30 -1.99 13.40
CA PRO A 57 9.28 -0.69 14.09
C PRO A 57 9.91 0.48 13.31
N ASN A 58 10.91 0.19 12.47
CA ASN A 58 11.72 1.22 11.80
C ASN A 58 11.66 1.11 10.26
N GLY A 59 10.67 0.38 9.72
CA GLY A 59 10.58 0.08 8.30
C GLY A 59 11.82 -0.64 7.75
N TYR A 60 12.05 -0.54 6.43
CA TYR A 60 13.30 -0.96 5.81
C TYR A 60 14.32 0.20 5.84
N PRO A 61 15.57 -0.02 6.27
CA PRO A 61 16.58 1.03 6.25
C PRO A 61 16.78 1.50 4.80
N ALA A 62 16.80 2.82 4.58
CA ALA A 62 17.16 3.37 3.28
C ALA A 62 18.51 2.80 2.86
N ARG A 63 18.62 2.30 1.61
CA ARG A 63 19.91 1.87 1.06
C ARG A 63 20.88 3.04 1.18
N LYS A 64 21.96 2.88 1.96
CA LYS A 64 23.09 3.82 1.93
C LYS A 64 23.56 3.89 0.49
N LYS A 65 23.54 5.09 -0.12
CA LYS A 65 24.19 5.30 -1.42
C LYS A 65 25.66 4.90 -1.28
N PRO A 66 26.25 4.17 -2.25
CA PRO A 66 27.68 3.92 -2.23
C PRO A 66 28.39 5.27 -2.22
N SER A 67 29.33 5.46 -1.28
CA SER A 67 30.22 6.61 -1.30
C SER A 67 31.05 6.54 -2.58
N SER A 68 30.93 7.57 -3.43
CA SER A 68 31.87 7.83 -4.52
C SER A 68 33.23 8.22 -3.99
#